data_AF-A0A4P6FT08-F1
#
_entry.id   AF-A0A4P6FT08-F1
#
_cell.length_a   1.000
_cell.length_b   1.000
_cell.length_c   1.000
_cell.angle_alpha   90.00
_cell.angle_beta   90.00
_cell.angle_gamma   90.00
#
_symmetry.space_group_name_H-M   'P 1'
#
loop_
_entity.id
_entity.type
_entity.pdbx_description
1 polymer ?
#
loop_
_entity_poly.entity_id
_entity_poly.type
_entity_poly.pdbx_seq_one_letter_code
_entity_poly.pdbx_strand_id
1 'polypeptide(L)' 'MNRPTQFGVRRIGEPSPRLRRFEVVGEDADGFLHSFHTDDMQQALDIAEIMRDDLANVRMETHDQGGKLD' A
#
# COMPACT_ATOMS: atom_id res chain seq x y z
N MET A 1 -5.65 4.60 -19.58
CA MET A 1 -6.54 5.21 -18.56
C MET A 1 -5.74 5.33 -17.27
N ASN A 2 -5.44 6.54 -16.82
CA ASN A 2 -4.74 6.80 -15.56
C ASN A 2 -5.70 6.49 -14.41
N ARG A 3 -5.55 5.33 -13.77
CA ARG A 3 -6.39 4.97 -12.62
C ARG A 3 -5.82 5.68 -11.39
N PRO A 4 -6.63 6.45 -10.64
CA PRO A 4 -6.11 7.20 -9.50
C PRO A 4 -5.61 6.25 -8.40
N THR A 5 -4.61 6.73 -7.66
CA THR A 5 -4.15 6.12 -6.40
C THR A 5 -5.35 5.97 -5.47
N GLN A 6 -5.47 4.81 -4.83
CA GLN A 6 -6.52 4.56 -3.84
C GLN A 6 -5.92 4.52 -2.45
N PHE A 7 -6.51 5.29 -1.54
CA PHE A 7 -6.14 5.30 -0.12
C PHE A 7 -7.13 4.46 0.69
N GLY A 8 -6.62 3.77 1.71
CA GLY A 8 -7.42 3.05 2.68
C GLY A 8 -6.75 3.05 4.05
N VAL A 9 -7.56 2.99 5.10
CA VAL A 9 -7.13 2.83 6.49
C VAL A 9 -7.80 1.60 7.06
N ARG A 10 -7.04 0.76 7.74
CA ARG A 10 -7.54 -0.47 8.37
C ARG A 10 -6.86 -0.73 9.70
N ARG A 11 -7.42 -1.60 10.54
CA ARG A 11 -6.72 -2.04 11.75
C ARG A 11 -5.65 -3.09 11.43
N ILE A 12 -4.63 -3.17 12.28
CA ILE A 12 -3.66 -4.26 12.27
C ILE A 12 -4.40 -5.60 12.39
N GLY A 13 -4.08 -6.53 11.49
CA GLY A 13 -4.73 -7.85 11.40
C GLY A 13 -5.89 -7.94 10.42
N GLU A 14 -6.40 -6.81 9.92
CA GLU A 14 -7.39 -6.83 8.83
C GLU A 14 -6.70 -7.04 7.47
N PRO A 15 -7.25 -7.90 6.60
CA PRO A 15 -6.64 -8.21 5.31
C PRO A 15 -6.67 -7.01 4.37
N SER A 16 -5.60 -6.83 3.59
CA SER A 16 -5.59 -5.79 2.56
C SER A 16 -6.43 -6.22 1.34
N PRO A 17 -7.20 -5.29 0.74
CA PRO A 17 -8.10 -5.64 -0.37
C PRO A 17 -7.38 -5.91 -1.71
N ARG A 18 -6.04 -5.98 -1.75
CA ARG A 18 -5.20 -6.26 -2.95
C ARG A 18 -5.69 -5.57 -4.23
N LEU A 19 -5.97 -4.26 -4.14
CA LEU A 19 -6.68 -3.52 -5.19
C LEU A 19 -5.82 -3.21 -6.43
N ARG A 20 -4.49 -3.22 -6.28
CA ARG A 20 -3.50 -2.73 -7.26
C ARG A 20 -2.22 -3.53 -7.20
N ARG A 21 -1.35 -3.36 -8.20
CA ARG A 21 -0.04 -4.02 -8.28
C ARG A 21 0.89 -3.68 -7.12
N PHE A 22 0.90 -2.42 -6.68
CA PHE A 22 1.71 -1.96 -5.56
C PHE A 22 0.79 -1.50 -4.43
N GLU A 23 1.16 -1.86 -3.21
CA GLU A 23 0.58 -1.36 -1.97
C GLU A 23 1.71 -0.80 -1.10
N VAL A 24 1.57 0.43 -0.63
CA VAL A 24 2.46 1.02 0.38
C VAL A 24 1.68 1.07 1.68
N VAL A 25 2.20 0.43 2.73
CA VAL A 25 1.56 0.36 4.05
C VAL A 25 2.46 1.01 5.08
N GLY A 26 1.90 1.87 5.94
CA GLY A 26 2.56 2.41 7.12
C GLY A 26 1.65 2.31 8.34
N GLU A 27 2.23 2.28 9.52
CA GLU A 27 1.54 2.23 10.81
C GLU A 27 1.58 3.60 11.49
N ASP A 28 0.41 4.09 11.86
CA ASP A 28 0.27 5.32 12.65
C ASP A 28 0.39 5.03 14.16
N ALA A 29 0.65 6.07 14.97
CA ALA A 29 0.76 5.98 16.43
C ALA A 29 -0.48 5.40 17.13
N ASP A 30 -1.66 5.52 16.52
CA ASP A 30 -2.91 4.92 17.02
C ASP A 30 -3.07 3.43 16.67
N GLY A 31 -2.09 2.81 15.99
CA GLY A 31 -2.11 1.40 15.61
C GLY A 31 -2.99 1.11 14.39
N PHE A 32 -3.21 2.11 13.53
CA PHE A 32 -3.89 1.96 12.25
C PHE A 32 -2.88 1.77 11.11
N LEU A 33 -3.23 0.91 10.16
CA LEU A 33 -2.47 0.71 8.93
C LEU A 33 -3.03 1.59 7.83
N HIS A 34 -2.23 2.56 7.40
CA HIS A 34 -2.50 3.40 6.24
C HIS A 34 -1.95 2.71 5.01
N SER A 35 -2.79 2.49 4.01
CA SER A 35 -2.41 1.80 2.78
C SER A 35 -2.74 2.63 1.54
N PHE A 36 -1.77 2.78 0.66
CA PHE A 36 -1.93 3.37 -0.66
C PHE A 36 -1.72 2.33 -1.74
N HIS A 37 -2.65 2.27 -2.68
CA HIS A 37 -2.64 1.31 -3.77
C HIS A 37 -2.43 2.03 -5.10
N THR A 38 -1.40 1.64 -5.85
CA THR A 38 -1.13 2.17 -7.19
C THR A 38 -0.59 1.08 -8.12
N ASP A 39 -0.76 1.28 -9.43
CA ASP A 39 -0.17 0.40 -10.45
C ASP A 39 1.20 0.92 -10.93
N ASP A 40 1.62 2.10 -10.45
CA ASP A 40 2.88 2.76 -10.83
C ASP A 40 3.95 2.63 -9.74
N MET A 41 5.12 2.11 -10.12
CA MET A 41 6.22 1.85 -9.18
C MET A 41 6.87 3.13 -8.67
N GLN A 42 7.07 4.14 -9.52
CA GLN A 42 7.69 5.40 -9.10
C GLN A 42 6.80 6.14 -8.11
N GLN A 43 5.51 6.19 -8.39
CA GLN A 43 4.52 6.78 -7.49
C GLN A 43 4.48 6.05 -6.14
N ALA A 44 4.58 4.72 -6.13
CA ALA A 44 4.61 3.96 -4.89
C ALA A 44 5.90 4.22 -4.08
N LEU A 45 7.04 4.43 -4.73
CA LEU A 45 8.28 4.82 -4.04
C LEU A 45 8.17 6.22 -3.44
N ASP A 46 7.62 7.18 -4.19
CA ASP A 46 7.40 8.56 -3.75
C ASP A 46 6.48 8.60 -2.52
N ILE A 47 5.35 7.87 -2.57
CA ILE A 47 4.44 7.71 -1.44
C ILE A 47 5.14 7.08 -0.24
N ALA A 48 5.96 6.04 -0.45
CA ALA A 48 6.68 5.39 0.63
C ALA A 48 7.70 6.32 1.29
N GLU A 49 8.34 7.20 0.53
CA GLU A 49 9.23 8.23 1.06
C GLU A 49 8.46 9.23 1.94
N ILE A 50 7.34 9.76 1.44
CA ILE A 50 6.49 10.68 2.19
C ILE A 50 5.97 10.03 3.47
N MET A 51 5.47 8.79 3.39
CA MET A 51 4.92 8.08 4.55
C MET A 51 5.97 7.78 5.62
N ARG A 52 7.24 7.59 5.26
CA ARG A 52 8.30 7.32 6.24
C ARG A 52 8.61 8.51 7.14
N ASP A 53 8.23 9.72 6.73
CA ASP A 53 8.40 10.92 7.54
C ASP A 53 7.37 10.97 8.69
N ASP A 54 6.17 10.46 8.45
CA ASP A 54 5.00 10.59 9.34
C ASP A 54 4.62 9.28 10.06
N LEU A 55 4.89 8.12 9.44
CA LEU A 55 4.44 6.80 9.89
C LEU A 55 5.60 5.85 10.21
N ALA A 56 5.33 4.92 11.13
CA ALA A 56 6.23 3.83 11.47
C ALA A 56 6.04 2.62 10.54
N ASN A 57 7.01 1.70 10.55
CA ASN A 57 6.91 0.37 9.91
C ASN A 57 6.52 0.40 8.41
N VAL A 58 6.89 1.47 7.70
CA VAL A 58 6.50 1.66 6.29
C VAL A 58 7.14 0.59 5.39
N ARG A 59 6.30 -0.14 4.67
CA ARG A 59 6.70 -1.20 3.73
C ARG A 59 5.93 -1.11 2.43
N MET A 60 6.56 -1.62 1.37
CA MET A 60 5.94 -1.75 0.06
C MET A 60 5.69 -3.24 -0.21
N GLU A 61 4.44 -3.58 -0.52
CA GLU A 61 4.00 -4.92 -0.90
C GLU A 61 3.71 -4.93 -2.40
N THR A 62 4.32 -5.87 -3.12
CA THR A 62 4.06 -6.10 -4.55
C THR A 62 3.05 -7.23 -4.69
N HIS A 63 1.84 -6.88 -5.11
CA HIS A 63 0.83 -7.83 -5.52
C HIS A 63 1.10 -8.17 -6.99
N ASP A 64 2.19 -8.90 -7.25
CA ASP A 64 2.30 -9.60 -8.52
C ASP A 64 1.09 -10.54 -8.56
N GLN A 65 0.22 -10.38 -9.55
CA GLN A 65 -0.83 -11.36 -9.84
C GLN A 65 -0.12 -12.62 -10.35
N GLY A 66 0.55 -13.33 -9.44
CA GLY A 66 1.00 -14.69 -9.63
C GLY A 66 -0.25 -15.48 -9.96
N GLY A 67 -0.40 -15.76 -11.24
CA GLY A 67 -1.53 -16.48 -11.80
C GLY A 67 -1.80 -17.70 -10.95
N LYS A 68 -3.08 -17.92 -10.67
CA LYS A 68 -3.57 -19.25 -10.38
C LYS A 68 -3.26 -20.10 -11.62
N LEU A 69 -2.11 -20.77 -11.62
CA LEU A 69 -1.83 -21.88 -12.50
C LEU A 69 -2.59 -23.07 -11.89
N ASP A 70 -3.84 -23.23 -12.33
CA ASP A 70 -4.57 -24.50 -12.22
C ASP A 70 -5.22 -24.77 -13.57
#